data_AF-A0A933EVC9-F1
#
_entry.id   AF-A0A933EVC9-F1
#
_cell.length_a   1.000
_cell.length_b   1.000
_cell.length_c   1.000
_cell.angle_alpha   90.00
_cell.angle_beta   90.00
_cell.angle_gamma   90.00
#
_symmetry.space_group_name_H-M   'P 1'
#
loop_
_entity.id
_entity.type
_entity.pdbx_description
1 polymer ?
#
loop_
_entity_poly.entity_id
_entity_poly.type
_entity_poly.pdbx_seq_one_letter_code
_entity_poly.pdbx_strand_id
1 'polypeptide(L)' 'MKRHISVKVISYAKLQRRYGGKFIAREDGKVLASGDTYPALLKAIRKRRLDRQALIVGYVPPKKAICIYAGHAG' A
#
# COMPACT_ATOMS: atom_id res chain seq x y z
N MET A 1 -10.25 13.26 24.18
CA MET A 1 -9.07 12.37 24.15
C MET A 1 -8.29 12.59 22.86
N LYS A 2 -7.11 13.21 22.90
CA LYS A 2 -6.26 13.40 21.72
C LYS A 2 -5.60 12.05 21.41
N ARG A 3 -6.03 11.37 20.33
CA ARG A 3 -5.34 10.16 19.85
C ARG A 3 -3.94 10.60 19.40
N HIS A 4 -2.92 10.19 20.14
CA HIS A 4 -1.53 10.29 19.68
C HIS A 4 -1.40 9.37 18.45
N ILE A 5 -1.49 9.94 17.25
CA ILE A 5 -1.27 9.20 16.01
C ILE A 5 0.25 8.99 15.90
N SER A 6 0.74 7.89 16.48
CA SER A 6 2.10 7.42 16.23
C SER A 6 2.15 6.85 14.82
N VAL A 7 2.38 7.72 13.83
CA VAL A 7 2.58 7.27 12.45
C VAL A 7 3.93 6.55 12.41
N LYS A 8 3.92 5.22 12.54
CA LYS A 8 5.10 4.40 12.21
C LYS A 8 5.27 4.43 10.71
N VAL A 9 5.98 5.44 10.22
CA VAL A 9 6.32 5.59 8.80
C VAL A 9 7.24 4.44 8.41
N ILE A 10 6.70 3.42 7.72
CA ILE A 10 7.55 2.47 7.02
C ILE A 10 8.28 3.23 5.91
N SER A 11 9.61 3.20 5.95
CA SER A 11 10.45 3.71 4.85
C SER A 11 9.98 3.12 3.52
N TYR A 12 9.73 3.99 2.54
CA TYR A 12 9.28 3.58 1.21
C TYR A 12 10.23 2.57 0.56
N ALA A 13 11.54 2.70 0.76
CA ALA A 13 12.53 1.73 0.27
C ALA A 13 12.32 0.33 0.86
N LYS A 14 11.98 0.21 2.16
CA LYS A 14 11.65 -1.08 2.79
C LYS A 14 10.34 -1.64 2.24
N LEU A 15 9.36 -0.77 1.99
CA LEU A 15 8.08 -1.15 1.40
C LEU A 15 8.26 -1.71 -0.02
N GLN A 16 9.02 -1.01 -0.87
CA GLN A 16 9.35 -1.45 -2.23
C GLN A 16 10.17 -2.73 -2.26
N ARG A 17 11.13 -2.91 -1.34
CA ARG A 17 11.92 -4.15 -1.26
C ARG A 17 11.05 -5.38 -1.00
N ARG A 18 9.96 -5.22 -0.24
CA ARG A 18 9.10 -6.33 0.19
C ARG A 18 7.85 -6.52 -0.67
N TYR A 19 7.31 -5.43 -1.21
CA TYR A 19 6.02 -5.41 -1.92
C TYR A 19 6.08 -4.74 -3.29
N GLY A 20 7.25 -4.39 -3.80
CA GLY A 20 7.39 -3.82 -5.14
C GLY A 20 6.75 -4.72 -6.20
N GLY A 21 5.92 -4.12 -7.05
CA GLY A 21 5.12 -4.82 -8.05
C GLY A 21 3.77 -5.32 -7.56
N LYS A 22 3.41 -5.12 -6.28
CA LYS A 22 2.18 -5.66 -5.68
C LYS A 22 1.20 -4.57 -5.28
N PHE A 23 -0.08 -4.93 -5.26
CA PHE A 23 -1.11 -4.21 -4.53
C PHE A 23 -1.03 -4.57 -3.06
N ILE A 24 -1.16 -3.56 -2.18
CA ILE A 24 -1.14 -3.72 -0.74
C ILE A 24 -2.37 -3.09 -0.10
N ALA A 25 -2.77 -3.64 1.04
CA ALA A 25 -3.67 -2.97 1.97
C ALA A 25 -2.93 -2.75 3.29
N ARG A 26 -2.98 -1.53 3.80
CA ARG A 26 -2.29 -1.11 5.02
C ARG A 26 -3.18 -0.33 5.97
N GLU A 27 -2.85 -0.43 7.25
CA GLU A 27 -3.46 0.31 8.36
C GLU A 27 -2.33 0.73 9.30
N ASP A 28 -2.34 1.99 9.75
CA ASP A 28 -1.31 2.55 10.66
C ASP A 28 0.14 2.25 10.26
N GLY A 29 0.41 2.33 8.94
CA GLY A 29 1.74 2.09 8.37
C GLY A 29 2.12 0.62 8.25
N LYS A 30 1.29 -0.34 8.68
CA LYS A 30 1.53 -1.78 8.57
C LYS A 30 0.77 -2.39 7.38
N VAL A 31 1.46 -3.20 6.57
CA VAL A 31 0.81 -3.97 5.49
C VAL A 31 0.12 -5.20 6.08
N LEU A 32 -1.20 -5.31 5.88
CA LEU A 32 -2.03 -6.39 6.41
C LEU A 32 -2.37 -7.44 5.35
N ALA A 33 -2.41 -7.04 4.08
CA ALA A 33 -2.60 -7.93 2.93
C ALA A 33 -1.84 -7.42 1.70
N SER A 34 -1.49 -8.32 0.79
CA SER A 34 -0.88 -8.02 -0.50
C SER A 34 -1.34 -8.99 -1.57
N GLY A 35 -1.34 -8.57 -2.83
CA GLY A 35 -1.61 -9.43 -3.98
C GLY A 35 -0.94 -8.90 -5.24
N ASP A 36 -0.60 -9.80 -6.16
CA ASP A 36 0.06 -9.43 -7.42
C ASP A 36 -0.89 -8.69 -8.37
N THR A 37 -2.20 -8.85 -8.17
CA THR A 37 -3.26 -8.09 -8.84
C THR A 37 -4.24 -7.52 -7.83
N TYR A 38 -5.02 -6.51 -8.22
CA TYR A 38 -6.04 -5.95 -7.36
C TYR A 38 -7.12 -6.99 -6.94
N PRO A 39 -7.63 -7.86 -7.83
CA PRO A 39 -8.51 -8.96 -7.42
C PRO A 39 -7.87 -9.92 -6.42
N ALA A 40 -6.58 -10.23 -6.58
CA ALA A 40 -5.85 -11.08 -5.64
C ALA A 40 -5.75 -10.42 -4.24
N LEU A 41 -5.53 -9.10 -4.20
CA LEU A 41 -5.57 -8.35 -2.95
C LEU A 41 -6.96 -8.42 -2.30
N LEU A 42 -8.04 -8.21 -3.06
CA LEU A 42 -9.41 -8.30 -2.52
C LEU A 42 -9.71 -9.68 -1.95
N LYS A 43 -9.26 -10.75 -2.61
CA LYS A 43 -9.37 -12.13 -2.10
C LYS A 43 -8.60 -12.28 -0.78
N ALA A 44 -7.41 -11.70 -0.67
CA ALA A 44 -6.61 -11.73 0.55
C ALA A 44 -7.27 -10.95 1.71
N ILE A 45 -7.86 -9.78 1.44
CA ILE A 45 -8.61 -8.97 2.42
C ILE A 45 -9.81 -9.78 2.96
N ARG A 46 -10.61 -10.38 2.06
CA ARG A 46 -11.77 -11.21 2.45
C ARG A 46 -11.36 -12.41 3.27
N LYS A 47 -10.32 -13.14 2.84
CA LYS A 47 -9.80 -14.32 3.57
C LYS A 47 -9.36 -13.97 4.99
N ARG A 48 -8.84 -12.76 5.19
CA ARG A 48 -8.38 -12.26 6.49
C ARG A 48 -9.46 -11.52 7.29
N ARG A 49 -10.68 -11.41 6.77
CA ARG A 49 -11.82 -10.70 7.38
C ARG A 49 -11.44 -9.27 7.84
N LEU A 50 -10.60 -8.59 7.05
CA LEU A 50 -10.19 -7.23 7.39
C LEU A 50 -11.31 -6.25 7.03
N ASP A 51 -11.52 -5.24 7.88
CA ASP A 51 -12.45 -4.16 7.60
C ASP A 51 -11.90 -3.29 6.47
N ARG A 52 -12.61 -3.28 5.34
CA ARG A 52 -12.17 -2.57 4.14
C ARG A 52 -12.23 -1.06 4.29
N GLN A 53 -13.07 -0.52 5.18
CA GLN A 53 -13.21 0.92 5.40
C GLN A 53 -12.03 1.51 6.18
N ALA A 54 -11.38 0.69 7.01
CA ALA A 54 -10.19 1.09 7.78
C ALA A 54 -8.88 0.94 6.99
N LEU A 55 -8.90 0.29 5.81
CA LEU A 55 -7.70 0.00 5.02
C LEU A 55 -7.40 1.07 3.97
N ILE A 56 -6.14 1.49 3.92
CA ILE A 56 -5.59 2.21 2.79
C ILE A 56 -5.07 1.20 1.77
N VAL A 57 -5.65 1.19 0.57
CA VAL A 57 -5.23 0.34 -0.53
C VAL A 57 -4.37 1.14 -1.53
N GLY A 58 -3.28 0.54 -1.99
CA GLY A 58 -2.41 1.16 -2.99
C GLY A 58 -1.55 0.16 -3.73
N TYR A 59 -0.97 0.61 -4.83
CA TYR A 59 0.06 -0.13 -5.57
C TYR A 59 1.44 0.32 -5.12
N VAL A 60 2.37 -0.61 -4.94
CA VAL A 60 3.77 -0.31 -4.67
C VAL A 60 4.56 -0.52 -5.96
N PRO A 61 5.03 0.54 -6.62
CA PRO A 61 5.89 0.42 -7.78
C PRO A 61 7.13 -0.45 -7.48
N PRO A 62 7.55 -1.30 -8.43
CA PRO A 62 8.80 -2.02 -8.30
C PRO A 62 9.97 -1.04 -8.21
N LYS A 63 11.08 -1.47 -7.61
CA LYS A 63 12.26 -0.62 -7.36
C LYS A 63 12.80 0.09 -8.63
N LYS A 64 12.61 -0.51 -9.80
CA LYS A 64 13.08 0.00 -11.09
C LYS A 64 12.02 0.79 -11.88
N ALA A 65 10.87 1.11 -11.27
CA ALA A 65 9.83 1.85 -11.97
C ALA A 65 10.30 3.28 -12.27
N ILE A 66 10.15 3.70 -13.52
CA ILE A 66 10.36 5.08 -13.97
C ILE A 66 9.02 5.78 -13.88
N CYS A 67 8.90 6.81 -13.04
CA CYS A 67 7.72 7.67 -13.01
C CYS A 67 7.87 8.77 -14.06
N ILE A 68 7.07 8.69 -15.13
CA ILE A 68 6.97 9.77 -16.11
C ILE A 68 5.88 10.72 -15.63
N TYR A 69 6.27 11.92 -15.20
CA TYR A 69 5.34 13.00 -14.90
C TYR A 69 5.21 13.85 -16.15
N ALA A 70 4.08 13.71 -16.87
CA ALA A 70 3.77 14.62 -17.97
C ALA A 70 3.49 15.99 -17.36
N GLY A 71 4.49 16.87 -17.38
CA GLY A 71 4.32 18.27 -17.03
C GLY A 71 3.33 18.89 -18.01
N HIS A 72 2.18 19.32 -17.51
CA HIS A 72 1.26 20.14 -18.27
C HIS A 72 1.93 21.52 -18.42
N ALA A 73 2.62 21.74 -19.54
CA ALA A 73 3.06 23.07 -19.94
C ALA A 73 1.81 23.82 -20.38
N GLY A 74 1.30 24.68 -19.49
CA GLY A 74 0.38 25.75 -19.85
C GLY A 74 1.12 26.90 -20.52
#